data_AF-A0AAV9QS41-F1
#
_entry.id   AF-A0AAV9QS41-F1
#
_cell.length_a   1.000
_cell.length_b   1.000
_cell.length_c   1.000
_cell.angle_alpha   90.00
_cell.angle_beta   90.00
_cell.angle_gamma   90.00
#
_symmetry.space_group_name_H-M   'P 1'
#
loop_
_entity.id
_entity.type
_entity.pdbx_description
1 polymer ?
#
loop_
_entity_poly.entity_id
_entity_poly.type
_entity_poly.pdbx_seq_one_letter_code
_entity_poly.pdbx_strand_id
1 'polypeptide(L)' 'MHKLYIGNLGDSVTAEDLIKTFEDHKIPYTGQFLMKNGYAFVDCPDDHWAMKAIETFS' A
#
# COMPACT_ATOMS: atom_id res chain seq x y z
N MET A 1 8.66 10.22 7.44
CA MET A 1 8.95 9.48 6.20
C MET A 1 8.26 8.14 6.33
N HIS A 2 7.01 8.02 5.88
CA HIS A 2 6.16 6.86 6.17
C HIS A 2 5.85 6.14 4.87
N LYS A 3 6.85 5.48 4.29
CA LYS A 3 6.70 4.72 3.06
C LYS A 3 6.47 3.25 3.41
N LEU A 4 5.31 2.73 3.02
CA LEU A 4 4.97 1.32 3.10
C LEU A 4 5.59 0.56 1.94
N TYR A 5 6.13 -0.61 2.25
CA TYR A 5 6.54 -1.61 1.28
C TYR A 5 5.50 -2.72 1.26
N ILE A 6 5.00 -3.01 0.07
CA ILE A 6 4.01 -4.06 -0.17
C ILE A 6 4.69 -5.12 -1.04
N GLY A 7 5.17 -6.19 -0.41
CA GLY A 7 5.84 -7.30 -1.09
C GLY A 7 4.87 -8.41 -1.50
N ASN A 8 5.41 -9.44 -2.15
CA ASN A 8 4.65 -10.64 -2.54
C ASN A 8 3.45 -10.33 -3.46
N LEU A 9 3.57 -9.29 -4.28
CA LEU A 9 2.58 -8.98 -5.29
C LEU A 9 2.73 -9.97 -6.45
N GLY A 10 1.63 -10.60 -6.85
CA GLY A 10 1.61 -11.43 -8.04
C GLY A 10 1.81 -10.58 -9.30
N ASP A 11 2.32 -11.17 -10.38
CA ASP A 11 2.55 -10.47 -11.66
C ASP A 11 1.31 -9.79 -12.25
N SER A 12 0.12 -10.20 -11.83
CA SER A 12 -1.16 -9.63 -12.25
C SER A 12 -1.63 -8.43 -11.41
N VAL A 13 -0.97 -8.13 -10.28
CA VAL A 13 -1.41 -7.08 -9.37
C VAL A 13 -1.04 -5.71 -9.92
N THR A 14 -2.03 -4.82 -10.02
CA THR A 14 -1.85 -3.46 -10.54
C THR A 14 -2.02 -2.41 -9.45
N ALA A 15 -1.60 -1.17 -9.76
CA ALA A 15 -1.71 -0.07 -8.81
C ALA A 15 -3.18 0.15 -8.42
N GLU A 16 -4.11 -0.09 -9.34
CA GLU A 16 -5.54 0.00 -9.11
C GLU A 16 -6.04 -1.04 -8.10
N ASP A 17 -5.50 -2.27 -8.12
CA ASP A 17 -5.84 -3.28 -7.12
C ASP A 17 -5.40 -2.82 -5.72
N LEU A 18 -4.18 -2.30 -5.59
CA LEU A 18 -3.68 -1.78 -4.32
C LEU A 18 -4.50 -0.57 -3.85
N ILE A 19 -4.86 0.33 -4.76
CA ILE A 19 -5.73 1.48 -4.46
C ILE A 19 -7.07 0.98 -3.93
N LYS A 20 -7.73 0.06 -4.64
CA LYS A 20 -9.01 -0.51 -4.20
C LYS A 20 -8.90 -1.17 -2.84
N THR A 21 -7.84 -1.93 -2.61
CA THR A 21 -7.59 -2.57 -1.32
C THR A 21 -7.45 -1.52 -0.21
N PHE A 22 -6.65 -0.46 -0.41
CA PHE A 22 -6.52 0.60 0.58
C PHE A 22 -7.83 1.36 0.79
N GLU A 23 -8.60 1.63 -0.26
CA GLU A 23 -9.92 2.27 -0.17
C GLU A 23 -10.95 1.40 0.56
N ASP A 24 -11.00 0.09 0.28
CA ASP A 24 -11.89 -0.87 0.94
C ASP A 24 -11.63 -0.95 2.44
N HIS A 25 -10.35 -0.99 2.81
CA HIS A 25 -9.90 -0.96 4.21
C HIS A 25 -9.92 0.45 4.83
N LYS A 26 -10.33 1.48 4.06
CA LYS A 26 -10.36 2.90 4.46
C LYS A 26 -9.02 3.39 5.04
N ILE A 27 -7.93 2.95 4.41
CA ILE A 27 -6.58 3.37 4.74
C ILE A 27 -6.23 4.57 3.85
N PRO A 28 -6.12 5.78 4.40
CA PRO A 28 -5.63 6.93 3.66
C PRO A 28 -4.15 6.72 3.32
N TYR A 29 -3.85 6.92 2.06
CA TYR A 29 -2.50 6.98 1.54
C TYR A 29 -2.25 8.38 0.95
N THR A 30 -1.00 8.75 0.89
CA THR A 30 -0.51 10.00 0.32
C THR A 30 0.38 9.70 -0.87
N GLY A 31 0.23 10.44 -1.96
CA GLY A 31 1.01 10.19 -3.17
C GLY A 31 0.46 9.01 -4.00
N GLN A 32 1.35 8.37 -4.75
CA GLN A 32 1.00 7.34 -5.74
C GLN A 32 1.63 5.99 -5.40
N PHE A 33 0.97 4.90 -5.79
CA PHE A 33 1.53 3.56 -5.68
C PHE A 33 2.63 3.35 -6.72
N LEU A 34 3.86 3.20 -6.24
CA LEU A 34 5.05 2.92 -7.02
C LEU A 34 5.20 1.41 -7.20
N MET A 35 4.70 0.89 -8.31
CA MET A 35 4.83 -0.52 -8.65
C MET A 35 6.22 -0.89 -9.16
N LYS A 36 6.69 -2.05 -8.72
CA LYS A 36 7.91 -2.73 -9.14
C LYS A 36 7.60 -4.21 -9.34
N ASN A 37 8.57 -4.93 -9.90
CA ASN A 37 8.39 -6.34 -10.22
C ASN A 37 8.33 -7.17 -8.93
N GLY A 38 7.12 -7.59 -8.52
CA GLY A 38 6.86 -8.37 -7.31
C GLY A 38 6.65 -7.57 -6.02
N TYR A 39 6.65 -6.23 -6.09
CA TYR A 39 6.40 -5.38 -4.92
C TYR A 39 5.97 -3.96 -5.31
N ALA A 40 5.37 -3.22 -4.38
CA ALA A 40 5.02 -1.82 -4.56
C ALA A 40 5.38 -0.98 -3.33
N PHE A 41 5.43 0.33 -3.52
CA PHE A 41 5.56 1.29 -2.44
C PHE A 41 4.40 2.27 -2.44
N VAL A 42 3.99 2.70 -1.26
CA VAL A 42 3.03 3.80 -1.10
C VAL A 42 3.45 4.67 0.07
N ASP A 43 3.28 5.97 -0.05
CA ASP A 43 3.52 6.89 1.05
C ASP A 43 2.23 7.01 1.88
N CYS A 44 2.35 7.05 3.20
CA CYS A 44 1.24 7.26 4.13
C CYS A 44 1.35 8.64 4.79
N PRO A 45 0.21 9.24 5.18
CA PRO A 45 0.20 10.53 5.85
C PRO A 45 0.88 10.48 7.23
N ASP A 46 0.68 9.40 7.98
CA ASP A 46 1.17 9.24 9.35
C ASP A 46 1.64 7.80 9.64
N ASP A 47 2.52 7.65 10.64
CA ASP A 47 2.96 6.33 11.15
C ASP A 47 1.79 5.45 11.60
N HIS A 48 0.76 6.05 12.19
CA HIS A 48 -0.41 5.31 12.67
C HIS A 48 -1.13 4.61 11.51
N TRP A 49 -1.24 5.27 10.36
CA TRP A 49 -1.86 4.70 9.17
C TRP A 49 -0.96 3.66 8.51
N ALA A 50 0.36 3.90 8.49
CA ALA A 50 1.32 2.91 8.03
C ALA A 50 1.23 1.62 8.87
N MET A 51 1.19 1.76 10.19
CA MET A 51 1.10 0.63 11.12
C MET A 51 -0.24 -0.11 10.97
N LYS A 52 -1.35 0.63 10.87
CA LYS A 52 -2.68 0.05 10.62
C LYS A 52 -2.76 -0.70 9.29
N ALA A 53 -2.11 -0.18 8.24
CA ALA A 53 -2.04 -0.89 6.97
C ALA A 53 -1.26 -2.21 7.12
N ILE A 54 -0.12 -2.20 7.80
CA ILE A 54 0.65 -3.41 8.07
C ILE A 54 -0.20 -4.42 8.86
N GLU A 55 -0.89 -4.00 9.92
CA GLU A 55 -1.77 -4.90 10.69
C GLU A 55 -2.94 -5.46 9.87
N THR A 56 -3.44 -4.67 8.91
CA THR A 56 -4.55 -5.08 8.05
C THR A 56 -4.12 -6.06 6.96
N PHE A 57 -2.88 -5.92 6.47
CA PHE A 57 -2.31 -6.73 5.38
C PHE A 57 -1.30 -7.80 5.86
N SER A 58 -1.16 -7.97 7.18
CA SER A 58 -0.32 -8.96 7.86
C SER A 58 -0.85 -10.38 7.73
#